data_AF-A0A316ZC60-F1
#
_entry.id   AF-A0A316ZC60-F1
#
_cell.length_a   1.000
_cell.length_b   1.000
_cell.length_c   1.000
_cell.angle_alpha   90.00
_cell.angle_beta   90.00
_cell.angle_gamma   90.00
#
_symmetry.space_group_name_H-M   'P 1'
#
loop_
_entity.id
_entity.type
_entity.pdbx_description
1 polymer ?
#
loop_
_entity_poly.entity_id
_entity_poly.type
_entity_poly.pdbx_seq_one_letter_code
_entity_poly.pdbx_strand_id
1 'polypeptide(L)'
;MALRPPPALLRRTLPCVRCQTQAQLLRRSYARSSVPVPPRSRRPAQLLTALGAVAALVVVLAPRPSHAPREGSAPSATASGSSSSADVAPPPRLEPERFRTFRLRSRDCATSTWATDSTGDGAHVVLRVPVAPPSDAPAAALGILTLHLAHPLLSVQRPYTPLYAAPLLAGGDATLLIKRYRDGEVGRYAHELRAGDEVLLRGPEYSWRARGDESDLLLIAGGTGLTPMYQLLTTLLGAPDATDEPPQTAAARPRLTLLYGTSRAESLLLLPELAALRERHPELDVRLFVEDEAPQGWWAWASGQQRRMHGMPLYAGRVTEKDVRGVRREGQDVLVCGPDGMVAAVAGRRARDGRGQGELGGMLQRLGYTRERVHKL
;
A
#
# COMPACT_ATOMS: atom_id res chain seq x y z
N MET A 1 30.13 22.39 56.78
CA MET A 1 28.66 22.18 56.87
C MET A 1 28.11 22.27 55.44
N ALA A 2 28.14 21.14 54.71
CA ALA A 2 27.85 21.08 53.29
C ALA A 2 26.39 20.66 53.06
N LEU A 3 25.64 21.48 52.31
CA LEU A 3 24.23 21.26 51.99
C LEU A 3 24.10 20.23 50.85
N ARG A 4 23.31 19.17 51.10
CA ARG A 4 22.96 18.13 50.12
C ARG A 4 22.02 18.66 49.03
N PRO A 5 22.12 18.18 47.77
CA PRO A 5 21.16 18.49 46.72
C PRO A 5 19.87 17.61 46.84
N PRO A 6 18.73 18.05 46.27
CA PRO A 6 17.46 17.33 46.35
C PRO A 6 17.39 16.13 45.37
N PRO A 7 16.51 15.14 45.62
CA PRO A 7 16.46 13.91 44.84
C PRO A 7 15.72 14.06 43.50
N ALA A 8 16.19 13.33 42.49
CA ALA A 8 15.62 13.27 41.15
C ALA A 8 14.24 12.60 41.13
N LEU A 9 13.26 13.25 40.48
CA LEU A 9 11.93 12.70 40.23
C LEU A 9 11.95 11.75 39.02
N LEU A 10 11.87 10.45 39.30
CA LEU A 10 11.51 9.40 38.33
C LEU A 10 10.05 9.61 37.87
N ARG A 11 9.85 10.14 36.66
CA ARG A 11 8.55 10.11 35.97
C ARG A 11 8.30 8.70 35.42
N ARG A 12 7.53 7.90 36.17
CA ARG A 12 6.87 6.69 35.65
C ARG A 12 5.82 7.12 34.62
N THR A 13 5.98 6.67 33.37
CA THR A 13 4.96 6.74 32.33
C THR A 13 3.84 5.75 32.66
N LEU A 14 2.74 6.26 33.22
CA LEU A 14 1.48 5.53 33.29
C LEU A 14 0.69 5.78 31.99
N PRO A 15 0.17 4.75 31.31
CA PRO A 15 -0.63 4.94 30.11
C PRO A 15 -1.95 5.64 30.44
N CYS A 16 -2.32 6.60 29.59
CA CYS A 16 -3.51 7.42 29.72
C CYS A 16 -4.80 6.58 29.68
N VAL A 17 -5.43 6.41 30.85
CA VAL A 17 -6.67 5.65 31.07
C VAL A 17 -7.86 6.20 30.25
N ARG A 18 -7.79 7.46 29.77
CA ARG A 18 -8.81 8.08 28.91
C ARG A 18 -8.79 7.61 27.45
N CYS A 19 -7.65 7.14 26.92
CA CYS A 19 -7.59 6.61 25.54
C CYS A 19 -8.16 5.19 25.43
N GLN A 20 -8.01 4.36 26.47
CA GLN A 20 -8.53 2.98 26.45
C GLN A 20 -10.06 2.91 26.57
N THR A 21 -10.68 3.86 27.27
CA THR A 21 -12.14 3.90 27.46
C THR A 21 -12.87 4.29 26.17
N GLN A 22 -12.31 5.19 25.36
CA GLN A 22 -12.93 5.61 24.09
C GLN A 22 -12.87 4.49 23.02
N ALA A 23 -11.77 3.73 22.98
CA ALA A 23 -11.62 2.56 22.11
C ALA A 23 -12.58 1.41 22.50
N GLN A 24 -12.84 1.21 23.80
CA GLN A 24 -13.79 0.20 24.28
C GLN A 24 -15.26 0.59 24.06
N LEU A 25 -15.59 1.89 24.14
CA LEU A 25 -16.94 2.38 23.85
C LEU A 25 -17.28 2.26 22.37
N LEU A 26 -16.34 2.53 21.46
CA LEU A 26 -16.51 2.30 20.03
C LEU A 26 -16.69 0.80 19.71
N ARG A 27 -15.95 -0.09 20.37
CA ARG A 27 -16.13 -1.55 20.22
C ARG A 27 -17.51 -2.05 20.66
N ARG A 28 -18.09 -1.47 21.73
CA ARG A 28 -19.42 -1.87 22.23
C ARG A 28 -20.58 -1.32 21.40
N SER A 29 -20.44 -0.14 20.81
CA SER A 29 -21.46 0.43 19.93
C SER A 29 -21.58 -0.32 18.60
N TYR A 30 -20.47 -0.87 18.06
CA TYR A 30 -20.51 -1.68 16.84
C TYR A 30 -21.02 -3.11 17.05
N ALA A 31 -20.78 -3.73 18.22
CA ALA A 31 -21.24 -5.09 18.51
C ALA A 31 -22.78 -5.21 18.67
N ARG A 32 -23.49 -4.11 18.94
CA ARG A 32 -24.95 -4.10 19.18
C ARG A 32 -25.81 -3.90 17.94
N SER A 33 -25.22 -3.60 16.78
CA SER A 33 -25.96 -3.45 15.52
C SER A 33 -25.75 -4.67 14.62
N SER A 34 -26.07 -5.85 15.13
CA SER A 34 -26.19 -7.07 14.32
C SER A 34 -27.66 -7.27 13.96
N VAL A 35 -28.04 -6.80 12.77
CA VAL A 35 -29.32 -7.17 12.16
C VAL A 35 -29.20 -8.61 11.66
N PRO A 36 -30.15 -9.52 11.98
CA PRO A 36 -30.09 -10.89 11.50
C PRO A 36 -30.23 -10.94 9.97
N VAL A 37 -29.28 -11.64 9.33
CA VAL A 37 -29.29 -11.93 7.89
C VAL A 37 -30.43 -12.90 7.58
N PRO A 38 -31.38 -12.59 6.68
CA PRO A 38 -32.42 -13.54 6.32
C PRO A 38 -31.83 -14.72 5.51
N PRO A 39 -32.34 -15.95 5.69
CA PRO A 39 -31.83 -17.11 4.97
C PRO A 39 -32.12 -16.99 3.46
N ARG A 40 -31.09 -17.26 2.65
CA ARG A 40 -31.19 -17.29 1.18
C ARG A 40 -32.23 -18.32 0.73
N SER A 41 -33.22 -17.87 -0.05
CA SER A 41 -34.18 -18.74 -0.71
C SER A 41 -33.49 -19.59 -1.78
N ARG A 42 -33.60 -20.91 -1.65
CA ARG A 42 -33.19 -21.87 -2.69
C ARG A 42 -34.24 -21.83 -3.80
N ARG A 43 -33.84 -21.44 -5.01
CA ARG A 43 -34.61 -21.72 -6.24
C ARG A 43 -34.16 -23.06 -6.84
N PRO A 44 -35.08 -23.84 -7.42
CA PRO A 44 -34.87 -25.25 -7.73
C PRO A 44 -33.98 -25.46 -8.96
N ALA A 45 -33.23 -26.55 -8.93
CA ALA A 45 -32.42 -27.04 -10.04
C ALA A 45 -33.31 -27.43 -11.22
N GLN A 46 -33.02 -26.87 -12.40
CA GLN A 46 -33.52 -27.40 -13.66
C GLN A 46 -32.52 -28.43 -14.19
N LEU A 47 -33.02 -29.67 -14.34
CA LEU A 47 -32.33 -30.77 -14.99
C LEU A 47 -32.03 -30.40 -16.45
N LEU A 48 -30.75 -30.47 -16.82
CA LEU A 48 -30.33 -30.62 -18.22
C LEU A 48 -29.58 -31.95 -18.33
N THR A 49 -30.26 -32.92 -18.92
CA THR A 49 -29.73 -34.18 -19.41
C THR A 49 -28.67 -33.91 -20.47
N ALA A 50 -27.43 -34.34 -20.21
CA ALA A 50 -26.38 -34.42 -21.22
C ALA A 50 -25.84 -35.85 -21.27
N LEU A 51 -25.89 -36.40 -22.48
CA LEU A 51 -25.46 -37.74 -22.86
C LEU A 51 -23.95 -37.95 -22.66
N GLY A 52 -23.63 -39.12 -22.12
CA GLY A 52 -22.62 -40.07 -22.58
C GLY A 52 -21.28 -39.56 -23.12
N ALA A 53 -20.23 -39.74 -22.32
CA ALA A 53 -18.92 -40.19 -22.81
C ALA A 53 -18.21 -40.95 -21.68
N VAL A 54 -18.14 -42.27 -21.81
CA VAL A 54 -17.38 -43.17 -20.93
C VAL A 54 -15.91 -43.11 -21.36
N ALA A 55 -15.04 -42.58 -20.49
CA ALA A 55 -13.60 -42.73 -20.61
C ALA A 55 -13.11 -43.68 -19.51
N ALA A 56 -12.61 -44.83 -19.94
CA ALA A 56 -12.05 -45.87 -19.08
C ALA A 56 -10.76 -45.37 -18.40
N LEU A 57 -10.77 -45.36 -17.06
CA LEU A 57 -9.57 -45.13 -16.24
C LEU A 57 -8.94 -46.49 -15.91
N VAL A 58 -7.80 -46.79 -16.52
CA VAL A 58 -6.95 -47.92 -16.17
C VAL A 58 -6.20 -47.57 -14.89
N VAL A 59 -6.58 -48.18 -13.77
CA VAL A 59 -5.87 -48.11 -12.50
C VAL A 59 -4.71 -49.10 -12.55
N VAL A 60 -3.49 -48.60 -12.70
CA VAL A 60 -2.26 -49.40 -12.52
C VAL A 60 -1.93 -49.42 -11.03
N LEU A 61 -2.20 -50.55 -10.38
CA LEU A 61 -1.80 -50.88 -9.02
C LEU A 61 -0.27 -51.13 -8.98
N ALA A 62 0.48 -50.24 -8.33
CA ALA A 62 1.87 -50.50 -7.95
C ALA A 62 1.93 -51.07 -6.51
N PRO A 63 2.71 -52.13 -6.26
CA PRO A 63 2.76 -52.79 -4.96
C PRO A 63 3.54 -51.98 -3.92
N ARG A 64 2.96 -51.91 -2.71
CA ARG A 64 3.59 -51.37 -1.49
C ARG A 64 4.66 -52.35 -0.97
N PRO A 65 5.86 -51.89 -0.61
CA PRO A 65 6.75 -52.66 0.25
C PRO A 65 6.42 -52.40 1.72
N SER A 66 6.11 -53.50 2.41
CA SER A 66 5.94 -53.65 3.85
C SER A 66 7.29 -53.67 4.58
N HIS A 67 7.44 -52.86 5.62
CA HIS A 67 8.40 -53.14 6.71
C HIS A 67 7.79 -52.84 8.07
N ALA A 68 7.83 -53.87 8.92
CA ALA A 68 7.39 -53.91 10.31
C ALA A 68 8.43 -53.22 11.24
N PRO A 69 8.06 -52.88 12.49
CA PRO A 69 8.82 -52.00 13.36
C PRO A 69 9.94 -52.74 14.09
N ARG A 70 11.05 -52.05 14.34
CA ARG A 70 12.10 -52.51 15.26
C ARG A 70 12.20 -51.54 16.43
N GLU A 71 11.90 -52.07 17.61
CA GLU A 71 12.14 -51.46 18.92
C GLU A 71 13.65 -51.26 19.14
N GLY A 72 14.01 -50.13 19.74
CA GLY A 72 15.38 -49.77 20.07
C GLY A 72 15.43 -48.59 21.02
N SER A 73 15.48 -48.91 22.31
CA SER A 73 15.85 -48.12 23.49
C SER A 73 16.52 -46.74 23.29
N ALA A 74 15.97 -45.75 24.00
CA ALA A 74 16.56 -44.44 24.25
C ALA A 74 17.82 -44.49 25.14
N PRO A 75 18.69 -43.48 25.02
CA PRO A 75 19.33 -42.90 26.19
C PRO A 75 18.92 -41.43 26.36
N SER A 76 18.49 -41.13 27.57
CA SER A 76 18.29 -39.81 28.14
C SER A 76 19.59 -38.99 28.12
N ALA A 77 19.56 -37.83 27.46
CA ALA A 77 20.53 -36.77 27.65
C ALA A 77 19.78 -35.45 27.91
N THR A 78 19.75 -35.06 29.18
CA THR A 78 19.44 -33.69 29.60
C THR A 78 20.50 -32.75 29.05
N ALA A 79 20.12 -31.95 28.05
CA ALA A 79 20.89 -30.78 27.64
C ALA A 79 20.04 -29.54 27.90
N SER A 80 20.34 -28.89 29.02
CA SER A 80 20.01 -27.49 29.30
C SER A 80 20.74 -26.62 28.29
N GLY A 81 20.14 -26.41 27.12
CA GLY A 81 20.58 -25.46 26.12
C GLY A 81 19.83 -24.15 26.31
N SER A 82 20.52 -23.14 26.83
CA SER A 82 20.10 -21.74 26.77
C SER A 82 19.70 -21.41 25.33
N SER A 83 18.49 -20.87 25.14
CA SER A 83 18.06 -20.31 23.86
C SER A 83 18.97 -19.13 23.50
N SER A 84 20.07 -19.39 22.81
CA SER A 84 20.80 -18.36 22.10
C SER A 84 19.85 -17.80 21.05
N SER A 85 19.70 -16.49 21.03
CA SER A 85 19.14 -15.76 19.90
C SER A 85 19.89 -16.23 18.66
N ALA A 86 19.24 -17.03 17.82
CA ALA A 86 19.80 -17.44 16.54
C ALA A 86 20.26 -16.17 15.81
N ASP A 87 21.54 -16.12 15.43
CA ASP A 87 22.12 -15.05 14.63
C ASP A 87 21.32 -14.92 13.34
N VAL A 88 20.40 -13.94 13.31
CA VAL A 88 19.66 -13.61 12.10
C VAL A 88 20.67 -12.90 11.21
N ALA A 89 21.12 -13.59 10.16
CA ALA A 89 21.99 -13.00 9.15
C ALA A 89 21.41 -11.65 8.68
N PRO A 90 22.26 -10.62 8.48
CA PRO A 90 21.78 -9.30 8.08
C PRO A 90 21.01 -9.39 6.76
N PRO A 91 19.99 -8.54 6.56
CA PRO A 91 19.21 -8.56 5.34
C PRO A 91 20.10 -8.29 4.11
N PRO A 92 19.74 -8.83 2.94
CA PRO A 92 20.47 -8.53 1.72
C PRO A 92 20.32 -7.06 1.33
N ARG A 93 21.25 -6.59 0.49
CA ARG A 93 21.14 -5.29 -0.18
C ARG A 93 20.30 -5.42 -1.45
N LEU A 94 19.55 -4.37 -1.76
CA LEU A 94 18.83 -4.22 -3.02
C LEU A 94 19.82 -3.91 -4.17
N GLU A 95 19.57 -4.50 -5.34
CA GLU A 95 20.34 -4.25 -6.57
C GLU A 95 19.36 -3.90 -7.72
N PRO A 96 19.54 -2.79 -8.45
CA PRO A 96 18.57 -2.36 -9.47
C PRO A 96 18.34 -3.40 -10.58
N GLU A 97 19.42 -3.99 -11.07
CA GLU A 97 19.42 -4.87 -12.24
C GLU A 97 19.33 -6.36 -11.89
N ARG A 98 19.42 -6.72 -10.61
CA ARG A 98 19.52 -8.13 -10.19
C ARG A 98 18.55 -8.46 -9.07
N PHE A 99 17.78 -9.52 -9.29
CA PHE A 99 16.95 -10.09 -8.25
C PHE A 99 17.80 -10.72 -7.14
N ARG A 100 17.43 -10.40 -5.91
CA ARG A 100 17.95 -11.02 -4.69
C ARG A 100 16.80 -11.58 -3.88
N THR A 101 17.11 -12.63 -3.12
CA THR A 101 16.16 -13.26 -2.21
C THR A 101 16.14 -12.51 -0.89
N PHE A 102 14.96 -12.12 -0.43
CA PHE A 102 14.74 -11.48 0.86
C PHE A 102 13.78 -12.32 1.68
N ARG A 103 13.96 -12.31 3.00
CA ARG A 103 13.04 -12.98 3.91
C ARG A 103 11.96 -12.02 4.37
N LEU A 104 10.70 -12.38 4.16
CA LEU A 104 9.56 -11.57 4.54
C LEU A 104 9.45 -11.48 6.07
N ARG A 105 9.40 -10.27 6.62
CA ARG A 105 9.21 -10.06 8.07
C ARG A 105 7.76 -10.25 8.47
N SER A 106 6.83 -9.63 7.75
CA SER A 106 5.39 -9.79 8.00
C SER A 106 4.55 -9.66 6.72
N ARG A 107 3.37 -10.28 6.76
CA ARG A 107 2.29 -10.10 5.78
C ARG A 107 1.00 -9.79 6.53
N ASP A 108 0.66 -8.51 6.60
CA ASP A 108 -0.50 -8.02 7.32
C ASP A 108 -1.66 -7.75 6.35
N CYS A 109 -2.90 -8.03 6.75
CA CYS A 109 -4.05 -7.58 5.97
C CYS A 109 -4.09 -6.05 6.02
N ALA A 110 -4.08 -5.39 4.87
CA ALA A 110 -4.41 -3.98 4.79
C ALA A 110 -5.91 -3.87 4.62
N THR A 111 -6.57 -3.49 5.70
CA THR A 111 -7.94 -3.06 5.59
C THR A 111 -7.95 -1.60 5.14
N SER A 112 -8.74 -1.31 4.12
CA SER A 112 -9.30 0.03 4.00
C SER A 112 -9.94 0.45 5.31
N THR A 113 -10.02 1.74 5.58
CA THR A 113 -10.65 2.31 6.80
C THR A 113 -12.05 1.77 7.14
N TRP A 114 -12.69 1.07 6.20
CA TRP A 114 -14.04 0.53 6.29
C TRP A 114 -14.17 -1.00 6.35
N ALA A 115 -13.11 -1.79 6.13
CA ALA A 115 -13.23 -3.25 6.07
C ALA A 115 -12.56 -3.91 7.28
N THR A 116 -13.16 -4.98 7.79
CA THR A 116 -12.46 -5.96 8.63
C THR A 116 -12.35 -7.24 7.81
N ASP A 117 -11.13 -7.73 7.61
CA ASP A 117 -10.82 -9.04 7.02
C ASP A 117 -11.43 -9.35 5.64
N SER A 118 -11.23 -8.45 4.66
CA SER A 118 -11.51 -8.82 3.27
C SER A 118 -10.43 -9.78 2.74
N THR A 119 -10.72 -11.08 2.71
CA THR A 119 -9.97 -12.03 1.88
C THR A 119 -10.70 -12.15 0.55
N GLY A 120 -10.09 -11.71 -0.56
CA GLY A 120 -10.81 -11.66 -1.83
C GLY A 120 -10.19 -10.79 -2.90
N ASP A 121 -10.87 -10.66 -4.04
CA ASP A 121 -10.49 -9.71 -5.08
C ASP A 121 -10.68 -8.28 -4.58
N GLY A 122 -9.73 -7.40 -4.88
CA GLY A 122 -9.68 -6.03 -4.38
C GLY A 122 -9.20 -5.87 -2.94
N ALA A 123 -8.92 -6.96 -2.22
CA ALA A 123 -8.28 -6.93 -0.91
C ALA A 123 -6.84 -6.41 -1.00
N HIS A 124 -6.32 -5.87 0.11
CA HIS A 124 -4.94 -5.39 0.18
C HIS A 124 -4.16 -6.16 1.25
N VAL A 125 -2.88 -6.37 1.01
CA VAL A 125 -1.90 -6.83 2.01
C VAL A 125 -0.75 -5.85 2.11
N VAL A 126 -0.13 -5.80 3.28
CA VAL A 126 1.12 -5.08 3.51
C VAL A 126 2.22 -6.10 3.73
N LEU A 127 3.23 -6.07 2.87
CA LEU A 127 4.45 -6.83 3.04
C LEU A 127 5.51 -5.94 3.69
N ARG A 128 6.14 -6.42 4.76
CA ARG A 128 7.34 -5.78 5.35
C ARG A 128 8.56 -6.62 5.04
N VAL A 129 9.48 -6.06 4.27
CA VAL A 129 10.69 -6.77 3.82
C VAL A 129 11.91 -6.02 4.36
N PRO A 130 12.71 -6.64 5.25
CA PRO A 130 13.95 -6.04 5.74
C PRO A 130 14.98 -5.93 4.61
N VAL A 131 15.58 -4.75 4.46
CA VAL A 131 16.61 -4.46 3.47
C VAL A 131 17.81 -3.80 4.14
N ALA A 132 19.01 -4.16 3.71
CA ALA A 132 20.23 -3.50 4.16
C ALA A 132 20.42 -2.15 3.44
N PRO A 133 21.14 -1.19 4.07
CA PRO A 133 21.49 0.06 3.42
C PRO A 133 22.30 -0.18 2.13
N PRO A 134 22.19 0.70 1.12
CA PRO A 134 23.02 0.64 -0.07
C PRO A 134 24.51 0.78 0.29
N SER A 135 25.39 0.20 -0.53
CA SER A 135 26.85 0.28 -0.34
C SER A 135 27.37 1.70 -0.48
N ASP A 136 26.83 2.41 -1.46
CA ASP A 136 27.13 3.79 -1.78
C ASP A 136 25.83 4.56 -1.59
N ALA A 137 25.81 5.52 -0.66
CA ALA A 137 24.68 6.42 -0.50
C ALA A 137 24.90 7.61 -1.45
N PRO A 138 24.37 7.62 -2.68
CA PRO A 138 24.34 8.86 -3.45
C PRO A 138 23.52 9.89 -2.65
N ALA A 139 23.81 11.17 -2.84
CA ALA A 139 22.89 12.22 -2.42
C ALA A 139 21.51 11.88 -3.02
N ALA A 140 20.55 11.54 -2.15
CA ALA A 140 19.26 11.04 -2.61
C ALA A 140 18.54 12.17 -3.34
N ALA A 141 18.55 12.13 -4.67
CA ALA A 141 17.74 13.03 -5.48
C ALA A 141 16.27 12.79 -5.13
N LEU A 142 15.53 13.88 -4.89
CA LEU A 142 14.10 13.78 -4.63
C LEU A 142 13.43 13.03 -5.79
N GLY A 143 12.65 12.00 -5.46
CA GLY A 143 12.07 11.13 -6.46
C GLY A 143 11.21 10.03 -5.86
N ILE A 144 10.60 9.25 -6.75
CA ILE A 144 9.74 8.12 -6.38
C ILE A 144 10.46 6.81 -6.72
N LEU A 145 10.81 6.06 -5.68
CA LEU A 145 11.53 4.80 -5.73
C LEU A 145 10.56 3.61 -5.84
N THR A 146 10.84 2.70 -6.75
CA THR A 146 10.04 1.51 -7.03
C THR A 146 10.90 0.26 -6.88
N LEU A 147 10.30 -0.80 -6.32
CA LEU A 147 10.87 -2.16 -6.29
C LEU A 147 10.10 -3.04 -7.26
N HIS A 148 10.75 -4.06 -7.81
CA HIS A 148 10.07 -5.09 -8.58
C HIS A 148 10.01 -6.37 -7.78
N LEU A 149 8.80 -6.91 -7.61
CA LEU A 149 8.56 -8.21 -7.03
C LEU A 149 8.34 -9.22 -8.14
N ALA A 150 9.15 -10.27 -8.16
CA ALA A 150 9.01 -11.38 -9.10
C ALA A 150 8.22 -12.54 -8.49
N HIS A 151 7.47 -13.23 -9.34
CA HIS A 151 6.93 -14.54 -9.00
C HIS A 151 8.05 -15.59 -9.12
N PRO A 152 8.26 -16.47 -8.14
CA PRO A 152 9.39 -17.41 -8.17
C PRO A 152 9.26 -18.48 -9.27
N LEU A 153 8.04 -18.90 -9.60
CA LEU A 153 7.76 -19.96 -10.57
C LEU A 153 7.34 -19.47 -11.96
N LEU A 154 7.14 -18.17 -12.13
CA LEU A 154 6.62 -17.60 -13.38
C LEU A 154 7.57 -16.49 -13.83
N SER A 155 7.81 -16.36 -15.13
CA SER A 155 8.65 -15.29 -15.70
C SER A 155 7.92 -13.94 -15.74
N VAL A 156 7.31 -13.54 -14.61
CA VAL A 156 6.57 -12.29 -14.45
C VAL A 156 7.05 -11.53 -13.21
N GLN A 157 7.17 -10.22 -13.36
CA GLN A 157 7.46 -9.28 -12.28
C GLN A 157 6.46 -8.12 -12.32
N ARG A 158 6.26 -7.46 -11.19
CA ARG A 158 5.47 -6.23 -11.12
C ARG A 158 6.18 -5.16 -10.29
N PRO A 159 6.12 -3.89 -10.75
CA PRO A 159 6.59 -2.77 -9.96
C PRO A 159 5.63 -2.51 -8.79
N TYR A 160 6.20 -2.23 -7.62
CA TYR A 160 5.51 -1.76 -6.44
C TYR A 160 6.32 -0.62 -5.82
N THR A 161 5.65 0.50 -5.56
CA THR A 161 6.23 1.62 -4.83
C THR A 161 6.10 1.38 -3.33
N PRO A 162 7.20 1.22 -2.57
CA PRO A 162 7.12 1.14 -1.11
C PRO A 162 6.50 2.41 -0.53
N LEU A 163 5.77 2.30 0.58
CA LEU A 163 5.11 3.47 1.20
C LEU A 163 6.10 4.55 1.65
N TYR A 164 7.33 4.17 1.96
CA TYR A 164 8.39 5.06 2.44
C TYR A 164 9.68 4.82 1.66
N ALA A 165 10.37 5.91 1.28
CA ALA A 165 11.66 5.84 0.59
C ALA A 165 12.83 5.57 1.57
N ALA A 166 12.73 6.01 2.82
CA ALA A 166 13.82 5.94 3.80
C ALA A 166 14.41 4.53 3.98
N PRO A 167 13.62 3.44 4.08
CA PRO A 167 14.18 2.09 4.18
C PRO A 167 15.04 1.67 2.98
N LEU A 168 14.74 2.20 1.79
CA LEU A 168 15.50 1.89 0.57
C LEU A 168 16.83 2.64 0.50
N LEU A 169 16.94 3.76 1.21
CA LEU A 169 18.10 4.65 1.19
C LEU A 169 19.03 4.44 2.40
N ALA A 170 18.47 4.06 3.55
CA ALA A 170 19.20 3.92 4.81
C ALA A 170 19.11 2.50 5.40
N GLY A 171 18.44 1.58 4.73
CA GLY A 171 18.09 0.27 5.29
C GLY A 171 16.90 0.33 6.25
N GLY A 172 16.33 -0.82 6.56
CA GLY A 172 15.13 -0.95 7.40
C GLY A 172 14.07 -1.82 6.73
N ASP A 173 12.80 -1.60 7.05
CA ASP A 173 11.70 -2.39 6.50
C ASP A 173 11.03 -1.69 5.31
N ALA A 174 11.29 -2.17 4.10
CA ALA A 174 10.54 -1.78 2.93
C ALA A 174 9.08 -2.26 3.08
N THR A 175 8.13 -1.32 3.00
CA THR A 175 6.71 -1.60 3.24
C THR A 175 5.93 -1.53 1.92
N LEU A 176 5.46 -2.67 1.40
CA LEU A 176 4.76 -2.79 0.13
C LEU A 176 3.26 -2.99 0.35
N LEU A 177 2.43 -2.08 -0.15
CA LEU A 177 0.97 -2.23 -0.15
C LEU A 177 0.51 -2.84 -1.48
N ILE A 178 -0.05 -4.05 -1.44
CA ILE A 178 -0.36 -4.85 -2.65
C ILE A 178 -1.84 -5.20 -2.69
N LYS A 179 -2.51 -4.72 -3.74
CA LYS A 179 -3.90 -5.10 -4.06
C LYS A 179 -3.94 -6.42 -4.81
N ARG A 180 -4.86 -7.29 -4.41
CA ARG A 180 -5.19 -8.51 -5.15
C ARG A 180 -6.10 -8.16 -6.31
N TYR A 181 -5.68 -8.57 -7.50
CA TYR A 181 -6.53 -8.64 -8.68
C TYR A 181 -6.76 -10.09 -9.02
N ARG A 182 -8.00 -10.45 -9.38
CA ARG A 182 -8.39 -11.81 -9.77
C ARG A 182 -7.41 -12.45 -10.76
N ASP A 183 -7.02 -11.70 -11.79
CA ASP A 183 -6.15 -12.17 -12.87
C ASP A 183 -4.68 -11.70 -12.71
N GLY A 184 -4.32 -11.17 -11.53
CA GLY A 184 -3.00 -10.63 -11.25
C GLY A 184 -2.08 -11.64 -10.57
N GLU A 185 -1.25 -12.36 -11.33
CA GLU A 185 -0.34 -13.41 -10.82
C GLU A 185 0.49 -12.98 -9.60
N VAL A 186 1.27 -11.90 -9.72
CA VAL A 186 2.16 -11.43 -8.65
C VAL A 186 1.37 -10.94 -7.43
N GLY A 187 0.21 -10.32 -7.66
CA GLY A 187 -0.68 -9.87 -6.58
C GLY A 187 -1.29 -11.04 -5.82
N ARG A 188 -1.70 -12.11 -6.51
CA ARG A 188 -2.18 -13.35 -5.87
C ARG A 188 -1.08 -14.02 -5.06
N TYR A 189 0.10 -14.18 -5.65
CA TYR A 189 1.29 -14.69 -4.96
C TYR A 189 1.59 -13.92 -3.67
N ALA A 190 1.60 -12.57 -3.72
CA ALA A 190 1.83 -11.74 -2.55
C ALA A 190 0.81 -11.97 -1.41
N HIS A 191 -0.43 -12.33 -1.75
CA HIS A 191 -1.48 -12.62 -0.78
C HIS A 191 -1.35 -14.00 -0.14
N GLU A 192 -0.64 -14.94 -0.79
CA GLU A 192 -0.41 -16.30 -0.30
C GLU A 192 0.80 -16.41 0.64
N LEU A 193 1.70 -15.42 0.59
CA LEU A 193 2.90 -15.34 1.42
C LEU A 193 2.61 -15.35 2.94
N ARG A 194 3.59 -15.80 3.71
CA ARG A 194 3.61 -15.80 5.17
C ARG A 194 4.90 -15.20 5.69
N ALA A 195 4.88 -14.72 6.93
CA ALA A 195 6.09 -14.29 7.61
C ALA A 195 7.13 -15.42 7.58
N GLY A 196 8.36 -15.08 7.21
CA GLY A 196 9.46 -16.03 7.06
C GLY A 196 9.65 -16.57 5.63
N ASP A 197 8.68 -16.41 4.72
CA ASP A 197 8.81 -16.82 3.32
C ASP A 197 9.86 -15.97 2.58
N GLU A 198 10.38 -16.52 1.49
CA GLU A 198 11.35 -15.87 0.63
C GLU A 198 10.65 -15.14 -0.53
N VAL A 199 11.10 -13.92 -0.83
CA VAL A 199 10.63 -13.11 -1.96
C VAL A 199 11.79 -12.64 -2.81
N LEU A 200 11.59 -12.60 -4.13
CA LEU A 200 12.57 -12.09 -5.09
C LEU A 200 12.30 -10.61 -5.37
N LEU A 201 13.21 -9.74 -4.95
CA LEU A 201 13.15 -8.30 -5.20
C LEU A 201 14.37 -7.81 -5.98
N ARG A 202 14.15 -6.82 -6.84
CA ARG A 202 15.19 -5.96 -7.40
C ARG A 202 14.78 -4.49 -7.32
N GLY A 203 15.72 -3.59 -7.47
CA GLY A 203 15.55 -2.15 -7.32
C GLY A 203 16.58 -1.54 -6.38
N PRO A 204 16.33 -0.34 -5.85
CA PRO A 204 15.27 0.56 -6.25
C PRO A 204 15.54 1.22 -7.61
N GLU A 205 14.48 1.45 -8.38
CA GLU A 205 14.50 2.26 -9.59
C GLU A 205 13.70 3.55 -9.37
N TYR A 206 14.11 4.63 -10.02
CA TYR A 206 13.31 5.85 -10.01
C TYR A 206 12.23 5.77 -11.08
N SER A 207 10.98 5.76 -10.63
CA SER A 207 9.80 5.95 -11.50
C SER A 207 9.59 7.42 -11.86
N TRP A 208 10.08 8.32 -11.00
CA TRP A 208 10.09 9.77 -11.20
C TRP A 208 11.27 10.39 -10.45
N ARG A 209 11.85 11.46 -11.01
CA ARG A 209 12.89 12.28 -10.37
C ARG A 209 12.52 13.75 -10.50
N ALA A 210 12.71 14.49 -9.42
CA ALA A 210 12.61 15.94 -9.44
C ALA A 210 13.73 16.52 -10.32
N ARG A 211 13.40 17.59 -11.03
CA ARG A 211 14.31 18.43 -11.81
C ARG A 211 14.94 19.52 -10.93
N GLY A 212 14.34 19.80 -9.77
CA GLY A 212 14.81 20.79 -8.81
C GLY A 212 14.21 22.18 -9.02
N ASP A 213 13.38 22.37 -10.04
CA ASP A 213 12.63 23.60 -10.33
C ASP A 213 11.12 23.47 -10.05
N GLU A 214 10.67 22.37 -9.45
CA GLU A 214 9.26 22.16 -9.13
C GLU A 214 8.79 23.10 -8.02
N SER A 215 7.93 24.06 -8.35
CA SER A 215 7.28 24.96 -7.38
C SER A 215 5.95 24.43 -6.85
N ASP A 216 5.24 23.64 -7.67
CA ASP A 216 3.92 23.12 -7.38
C ASP A 216 3.77 21.72 -7.99
N LEU A 217 3.24 20.78 -7.20
CA LEU A 217 2.96 19.41 -7.64
C LEU A 217 1.47 19.10 -7.51
N LEU A 218 0.88 18.68 -8.64
CA LEU A 218 -0.46 18.09 -8.68
C LEU A 218 -0.35 16.57 -8.81
N LEU A 219 -0.80 15.87 -7.79
CA LEU A 219 -0.80 14.42 -7.70
C LEU A 219 -2.21 13.91 -7.99
N ILE A 220 -2.38 13.11 -9.03
CA ILE A 220 -3.67 12.52 -9.41
C ILE A 220 -3.56 10.99 -9.27
N ALA A 221 -4.23 10.44 -8.27
CA ALA A 221 -4.12 9.04 -7.87
C ALA A 221 -5.44 8.28 -8.00
N GLY A 222 -5.38 7.05 -8.49
CA GLY A 222 -6.50 6.11 -8.54
C GLY A 222 -6.20 4.81 -7.79
N GLY A 223 -7.00 4.46 -6.77
CA GLY A 223 -6.80 3.23 -6.00
C GLY A 223 -5.39 3.10 -5.42
N THR A 224 -4.69 2.00 -5.70
CA THR A 224 -3.31 1.79 -5.26
C THR A 224 -2.28 2.73 -5.92
N GLY A 225 -2.67 3.49 -6.96
CA GLY A 225 -1.85 4.59 -7.47
C GLY A 225 -1.56 5.70 -6.45
N LEU A 226 -2.18 5.63 -5.26
CA LEU A 226 -1.82 6.45 -4.11
C LEU A 226 -0.40 6.18 -3.60
N THR A 227 0.12 4.95 -3.69
CA THR A 227 1.41 4.60 -3.05
C THR A 227 2.60 5.45 -3.52
N PRO A 228 2.81 5.73 -4.82
CA PRO A 228 3.87 6.65 -5.23
C PRO A 228 3.66 8.08 -4.74
N MET A 229 2.40 8.55 -4.70
CA MET A 229 2.08 9.89 -4.19
C MET A 229 2.39 9.97 -2.70
N TYR A 230 1.99 8.96 -1.93
CA TYR A 230 2.25 8.89 -0.48
C TYR A 230 3.74 8.81 -0.16
N GLN A 231 4.53 8.05 -0.94
CA GLN A 231 5.98 8.02 -0.79
C GLN A 231 6.60 9.40 -1.03
N LEU A 232 6.17 10.11 -2.08
CA LEU A 232 6.66 11.46 -2.35
C LEU A 232 6.27 12.45 -1.25
N LEU A 233 5.00 12.42 -0.81
CA LEU A 233 4.49 13.26 0.27
C LEU A 233 5.30 13.05 1.55
N THR A 234 5.53 11.81 1.96
CA THR A 234 6.30 11.50 3.18
C THR A 234 7.79 11.77 3.04
N THR A 235 8.34 11.77 1.83
CA THR A 235 9.72 12.21 1.58
C THR A 235 9.86 13.72 1.77
N LEU A 236 8.87 14.51 1.33
CA LEU A 236 8.88 15.97 1.41
C LEU A 236 8.44 16.53 2.76
N LEU A 237 7.46 15.87 3.39
CA LEU A 237 6.78 16.34 4.60
C LEU A 237 7.17 15.53 5.85
N GLY A 238 7.93 14.43 5.69
CA GLY A 238 8.20 13.50 6.76
C GLY A 238 7.09 12.46 6.93
N ALA A 239 7.38 11.39 7.68
CA ALA A 239 6.37 10.39 8.00
C ALA A 239 5.30 10.98 8.95
N PRO A 240 4.04 10.49 8.91
CA PRO A 240 2.96 11.05 9.72
C PRO A 240 3.26 11.05 11.23
N ASP A 241 3.99 10.04 11.70
CA ASP A 241 4.40 9.80 13.08
C ASP A 241 5.81 10.31 13.43
N ALA A 242 6.54 10.91 12.49
CA ALA A 242 7.90 11.40 12.73
C ALA A 242 7.90 12.57 13.73
N THR A 243 8.68 12.51 14.80
CA THR A 243 8.79 13.64 15.74
C THR A 243 9.67 14.76 15.22
N ASP A 244 10.55 14.45 14.27
CA ASP A 244 11.52 15.39 13.72
C ASP A 244 11.02 15.95 12.39
N GLU A 245 11.29 17.23 12.15
CA GLU A 245 11.09 17.83 10.83
C GLU A 245 11.96 17.09 9.80
N PRO A 246 11.45 16.75 8.61
CA PRO A 246 12.29 16.18 7.56
C PRO A 246 13.44 17.14 7.27
N PRO A 247 14.62 16.60 6.87
CA PRO A 247 15.78 17.43 6.56
C PRO A 247 15.35 18.55 5.61
N GLN A 248 15.45 19.80 6.06
CA GLN A 248 15.13 20.95 5.24
C GLN A 248 16.12 20.96 4.07
N THR A 249 15.71 20.46 2.91
CA THR A 249 16.39 20.81 1.67
C THR A 249 16.30 22.33 1.57
N ALA A 250 17.44 23.02 1.43
CA ALA A 250 17.53 24.48 1.42
C ALA A 250 16.71 25.19 0.30
N ALA A 251 15.97 24.45 -0.52
CA ALA A 251 15.01 24.93 -1.49
C ALA A 251 13.60 25.06 -0.87
N ALA A 252 12.84 26.07 -1.31
CA ALA A 252 11.43 26.19 -0.96
C ALA A 252 10.68 24.89 -1.32
N ARG A 253 9.96 24.29 -0.36
CA ARG A 253 9.17 23.08 -0.60
C ARG A 253 8.06 23.39 -1.62
N PRO A 254 7.78 22.49 -2.59
CA PRO A 254 6.69 22.70 -3.54
C PRO A 254 5.35 22.70 -2.82
N ARG A 255 4.36 23.42 -3.35
CA ARG A 255 2.97 23.27 -2.89
C ARG A 255 2.41 21.94 -3.40
N LEU A 256 1.70 21.24 -2.54
CA LEU A 256 1.27 19.87 -2.79
C LEU A 256 -0.26 19.82 -2.88
N THR A 257 -0.78 19.27 -3.97
CA THR A 257 -2.21 18.99 -4.13
C THR A 257 -2.41 17.55 -4.56
N LEU A 258 -3.23 16.79 -3.84
CA LEU A 258 -3.59 15.40 -4.14
C LEU A 258 -5.08 15.29 -4.48
N LEU A 259 -5.37 14.84 -5.70
CA LEU A 259 -6.70 14.39 -6.12
C LEU A 259 -6.69 12.87 -6.10
N TYR A 260 -7.39 12.27 -5.13
CA TYR A 260 -7.38 10.83 -4.91
C TYR A 260 -8.76 10.20 -5.15
N GLY A 261 -8.87 9.37 -6.18
CA GLY A 261 -10.10 8.71 -6.60
C GLY A 261 -10.12 7.21 -6.35
N THR A 262 -11.29 6.67 -5.99
CA THR A 262 -11.57 5.23 -5.93
C THR A 262 -12.99 4.93 -6.40
N SER A 263 -13.27 3.67 -6.73
CA SER A 263 -14.63 3.29 -7.14
C SER A 263 -15.62 3.28 -5.98
N ARG A 264 -15.19 2.94 -4.75
CA ARG A 264 -16.05 2.89 -3.57
C ARG A 264 -15.35 3.54 -2.37
N ALA A 265 -16.12 4.12 -1.45
CA ALA A 265 -15.55 4.79 -0.28
C ALA A 265 -14.70 3.84 0.59
N GLU A 266 -15.11 2.58 0.66
CA GLU A 266 -14.39 1.51 1.34
C GLU A 266 -13.11 1.10 0.62
N SER A 267 -12.79 1.63 -0.55
CA SER A 267 -11.50 1.36 -1.21
C SER A 267 -10.47 2.45 -0.93
N LEU A 268 -10.82 3.49 -0.17
CA LEU A 268 -9.89 4.54 0.21
C LEU A 268 -8.90 4.03 1.25
N LEU A 269 -7.63 4.31 0.98
CA LEU A 269 -6.46 3.81 1.69
C LEU A 269 -5.75 4.97 2.38
N LEU A 270 -5.06 4.68 3.48
CA LEU A 270 -4.17 5.62 4.19
C LEU A 270 -4.85 6.93 4.65
N LEU A 271 -6.17 6.92 4.90
CA LEU A 271 -6.88 8.14 5.30
C LEU A 271 -6.42 8.70 6.66
N PRO A 272 -6.19 7.89 7.71
CA PRO A 272 -5.63 8.39 8.96
C PRO A 272 -4.25 9.04 8.77
N GLU A 273 -3.39 8.43 7.98
CA GLU A 273 -2.04 8.90 7.68
C GLU A 273 -2.07 10.20 6.87
N LEU A 274 -2.92 10.30 5.85
CA LEU A 274 -3.13 11.53 5.09
C LEU A 274 -3.71 12.65 5.97
N ALA A 275 -4.60 12.33 6.90
CA ALA A 275 -5.15 13.31 7.83
C ALA A 275 -4.07 13.84 8.80
N ALA A 276 -3.23 12.95 9.33
CA ALA A 276 -2.11 13.34 10.19
C ALA A 276 -1.08 14.20 9.44
N LEU A 277 -0.77 13.88 8.17
CA LEU A 277 0.07 14.75 7.34
C LEU A 277 -0.54 16.14 7.18
N ARG A 278 -1.85 16.26 6.95
CA ARG A 278 -2.52 17.56 6.79
C ARG A 278 -2.64 18.35 8.09
N GLU A 279 -2.75 17.68 9.23
CA GLU A 279 -2.75 18.34 10.53
C GLU A 279 -1.41 19.03 10.80
N ARG A 280 -0.31 18.38 10.40
CA ARG A 280 1.05 18.91 10.50
C ARG A 280 1.40 19.92 9.40
N HIS A 281 0.83 19.72 8.21
CA HIS A 281 1.09 20.52 7.01
C HIS A 281 -0.24 21.02 6.42
N PRO A 282 -0.85 22.08 7.00
CA PRO A 282 -2.15 22.60 6.55
C PRO A 282 -2.16 23.06 5.08
N GLU A 283 -0.99 23.32 4.49
CA GLU A 283 -0.79 23.66 3.08
C GLU A 283 -1.03 22.49 2.11
N LEU A 284 -1.04 21.25 2.60
CA LEU A 284 -1.35 20.05 1.81
C LEU A 284 -2.86 19.98 1.49
N ASP A 285 -3.21 20.24 0.23
CA ASP A 285 -4.58 20.10 -0.26
C ASP A 285 -4.84 18.65 -0.69
N VAL A 286 -5.75 17.95 -0.02
CA VAL A 286 -6.16 16.59 -0.40
C VAL A 286 -7.66 16.56 -0.63
N ARG A 287 -8.05 16.09 -1.82
CA ARG A 287 -9.44 15.98 -2.27
C ARG A 287 -9.74 14.54 -2.65
N LEU A 288 -10.77 13.98 -2.04
CA LEU A 288 -11.17 12.59 -2.22
C LEU A 288 -12.33 12.50 -3.22
N PHE A 289 -12.28 11.50 -4.09
CA PHE A 289 -13.30 11.25 -5.12
C PHE A 289 -13.76 9.78 -5.03
N VAL A 290 -15.08 9.55 -5.06
CA VAL A 290 -15.66 8.20 -5.01
C VAL A 290 -16.71 8.06 -6.10
N GLU A 291 -16.53 7.09 -7.00
CA GLU A 291 -17.42 6.89 -8.15
C GLU A 291 -18.80 6.38 -7.76
N ASP A 292 -18.86 5.30 -6.97
CA ASP A 292 -20.12 4.65 -6.60
C ASP A 292 -20.83 5.44 -5.50
N GLU A 293 -22.15 5.49 -5.63
CA GLU A 293 -23.07 5.79 -4.55
C GLU A 293 -23.01 4.66 -3.49
N ALA A 294 -22.26 4.83 -2.41
CA ALA A 294 -22.11 3.89 -1.30
C ALA A 294 -23.45 3.41 -0.71
N PRO A 295 -23.45 2.29 0.04
CA PRO A 295 -24.65 1.53 0.34
C PRO A 295 -25.72 2.32 1.11
N GLN A 296 -26.98 1.90 0.93
CA GLN A 296 -28.21 2.45 1.52
C GLN A 296 -28.07 2.90 2.99
N GLY A 297 -27.74 4.18 3.13
CA GLY A 297 -27.69 4.99 4.35
C GLY A 297 -27.22 6.42 4.02
N TRP A 298 -27.21 6.75 2.74
CA TRP A 298 -26.46 7.81 2.09
C TRP A 298 -27.35 8.90 1.48
N TRP A 299 -28.65 8.89 1.78
CA TRP A 299 -29.62 9.91 1.36
C TRP A 299 -29.20 11.37 1.73
N ALA A 300 -28.18 11.54 2.58
CA ALA A 300 -27.48 12.79 2.85
C ALA A 300 -26.52 13.28 1.73
N TRP A 301 -26.41 12.60 0.59
CA TRP A 301 -25.63 13.04 -0.58
C TRP A 301 -26.32 14.15 -1.39
N ALA A 302 -27.65 14.20 -1.33
CA ALA A 302 -28.48 15.15 -2.07
C ALA A 302 -28.54 16.57 -1.43
N SER A 303 -27.97 16.79 -0.24
CA SER A 303 -28.15 18.05 0.51
C SER A 303 -27.12 19.15 0.19
N GLY A 304 -26.19 18.93 -0.73
CA GLY A 304 -25.28 19.98 -1.23
C GLY A 304 -24.24 20.51 -0.23
N GLN A 305 -24.13 19.94 0.98
CA GLN A 305 -23.04 20.26 1.91
C GLN A 305 -21.72 19.62 1.46
N GLN A 306 -20.62 20.38 1.53
CA GLN A 306 -19.27 19.84 1.32
C GLN A 306 -19.02 18.71 2.32
N ARG A 307 -19.07 17.47 1.84
CA ARG A 307 -18.83 16.30 2.68
C ARG A 307 -17.33 16.23 2.97
N ARG A 308 -16.99 15.81 4.19
CA ARG A 308 -15.61 15.58 4.59
C ARG A 308 -15.45 14.15 5.10
N MET A 309 -14.31 13.54 4.85
CA MET A 309 -13.92 12.27 5.45
C MET A 309 -12.50 12.40 5.99
N HIS A 310 -12.29 12.05 7.26
CA HIS A 310 -11.04 12.34 7.98
C HIS A 310 -10.59 13.81 7.81
N GLY A 311 -11.55 14.74 7.84
CA GLY A 311 -11.28 16.16 7.66
C GLY A 311 -10.89 16.61 6.23
N MET A 312 -10.89 15.72 5.23
CA MET A 312 -10.62 16.03 3.82
C MET A 312 -11.92 16.17 3.02
N PRO A 313 -12.03 17.15 2.09
CA PRO A 313 -13.16 17.23 1.16
C PRO A 313 -13.39 15.93 0.38
N LEU A 314 -14.65 15.53 0.27
CA LEU A 314 -15.10 14.32 -0.43
C LEU A 314 -16.11 14.71 -1.51
N TYR A 315 -15.83 14.29 -2.74
CA TYR A 315 -16.60 14.55 -3.95
C TYR A 315 -17.17 13.25 -4.50
N ALA A 316 -18.40 13.32 -5.03
CA ALA A 316 -19.03 12.22 -5.75
C ALA A 316 -18.55 12.20 -7.21
N GLY A 317 -18.33 11.00 -7.75
CA GLY A 317 -17.88 10.78 -9.11
C GLY A 317 -16.36 10.77 -9.27
N ARG A 318 -15.93 10.85 -10.53
CA ARG A 318 -14.52 10.89 -10.94
C ARG A 318 -13.99 12.32 -10.93
N VAL A 319 -12.67 12.45 -10.84
CA VAL A 319 -11.99 13.74 -11.08
C VAL A 319 -12.37 14.27 -12.47
N THR A 320 -12.79 15.52 -12.55
CA THR A 320 -13.20 16.20 -13.79
C THR A 320 -12.25 17.33 -14.18
N GLU A 321 -12.41 17.87 -15.39
CA GLU A 321 -11.61 19.02 -15.85
C GLU A 321 -11.83 20.27 -14.99
N LYS A 322 -13.03 20.41 -14.41
CA LYS A 322 -13.35 21.51 -13.49
C LYS A 322 -12.54 21.40 -12.21
N ASP A 323 -12.37 20.20 -11.68
CA ASP A 323 -11.61 19.96 -10.45
C ASP A 323 -10.13 20.26 -10.67
N VAL A 324 -9.56 19.77 -11.79
CA VAL A 324 -8.17 20.06 -12.17
C VAL A 324 -7.97 21.55 -12.42
N ARG A 325 -8.88 22.21 -13.16
CA ARG A 325 -8.81 23.67 -13.38
C ARG A 325 -8.87 24.45 -12.08
N GLY A 326 -9.64 23.97 -11.08
CA GLY A 326 -9.76 24.60 -9.78
C GLY A 326 -8.52 24.51 -8.89
N VAL A 327 -7.54 23.67 -9.24
CA VAL A 327 -6.25 23.54 -8.52
C VAL A 327 -5.04 23.81 -9.40
N ARG A 328 -5.25 24.14 -10.67
CA ARG A 328 -4.18 24.40 -11.63
C ARG A 328 -3.39 25.63 -11.22
N ARG A 329 -2.07 25.50 -11.36
CA ARG A 329 -1.11 26.61 -11.20
C ARG A 329 -0.20 26.66 -12.42
N GLU A 330 0.39 27.83 -12.66
CA GLU A 330 1.37 28.02 -13.72
C GLU A 330 2.66 27.26 -13.37
N GLY A 331 3.30 26.62 -14.36
CA GLY A 331 4.53 25.86 -14.15
C GLY A 331 4.38 24.55 -13.33
N GLN A 332 3.18 24.21 -12.87
CA GLN A 332 2.90 23.03 -12.05
C GLN A 332 3.23 21.71 -12.78
N ASP A 333 3.97 20.85 -12.10
CA ASP A 333 4.23 19.48 -12.55
C ASP A 333 3.11 18.54 -12.05
N VAL A 334 2.69 17.60 -12.89
CA VAL A 334 1.54 16.73 -12.65
C VAL A 334 1.98 15.26 -12.68
N LEU A 335 1.78 14.55 -11.58
CA LEU A 335 2.04 13.11 -11.48
C LEU A 335 0.73 12.34 -11.50
N VAL A 336 0.61 11.35 -12.38
CA VAL A 336 -0.62 10.57 -12.58
C VAL A 336 -0.31 9.09 -12.39
N CYS A 337 -1.02 8.43 -11.47
CA CYS A 337 -0.90 7.00 -11.26
C CYS A 337 -2.26 6.37 -10.92
N GLY A 338 -2.59 5.24 -11.55
CA GLY A 338 -3.84 4.55 -11.33
C GLY A 338 -4.12 3.51 -12.41
N PRO A 339 -5.34 2.98 -12.49
CA PRO A 339 -5.73 2.03 -13.54
C PRO A 339 -5.55 2.63 -14.94
N ASP A 340 -5.18 1.80 -15.93
CA ASP A 340 -4.89 2.23 -17.30
C ASP A 340 -6.01 3.09 -17.93
N GLY A 341 -7.27 2.74 -17.66
CA GLY A 341 -8.42 3.51 -18.15
C GLY A 341 -8.46 4.93 -17.57
N MET A 342 -8.11 5.09 -16.29
CA MET A 342 -8.00 6.39 -15.64
C MET A 342 -6.82 7.18 -16.21
N VAL A 343 -5.63 6.57 -16.27
CA VAL A 343 -4.42 7.22 -16.80
C VAL A 343 -4.66 7.69 -18.25
N ALA A 344 -5.28 6.86 -19.07
CA ALA A 344 -5.63 7.20 -20.45
C ALA A 344 -6.60 8.39 -20.53
N ALA A 345 -7.62 8.45 -19.68
CA ALA A 345 -8.59 9.54 -19.65
C ALA A 345 -7.99 10.87 -19.14
N VAL A 346 -7.06 10.79 -18.18
CA VAL A 346 -6.43 11.96 -17.55
C VAL A 346 -5.27 12.50 -18.39
N ALA A 347 -4.34 11.64 -18.81
CA ALA A 347 -3.04 12.03 -19.37
C ALA A 347 -2.68 11.31 -20.69
N GLY A 348 -3.60 10.52 -21.26
CA GLY A 348 -3.31 9.65 -22.41
C GLY A 348 -2.60 8.35 -22.01
N ARG A 349 -2.59 7.37 -22.91
CA ARG A 349 -2.01 6.04 -22.63
C ARG A 349 -0.49 6.15 -22.41
N ARG A 350 0.05 5.27 -21.58
CA ARG A 350 1.50 5.06 -21.48
C ARG A 350 1.99 4.33 -22.74
N ALA A 351 3.27 4.49 -23.07
CA ALA A 351 3.86 3.75 -24.19
C ALA A 351 3.81 2.24 -23.93
N ARG A 352 3.65 1.46 -25.01
CA ARG A 352 3.58 -0.02 -24.94
C ARG A 352 4.94 -0.69 -24.73
N ASP A 353 6.02 0.08 -24.82
CA ASP A 353 7.41 -0.36 -24.59
C ASP A 353 7.72 -0.65 -23.10
N GLY A 354 6.77 -0.38 -22.20
CA GLY A 354 6.90 -0.60 -20.76
C GLY A 354 7.79 0.41 -20.03
N ARG A 355 8.34 1.41 -20.73
CA ARG A 355 9.25 2.41 -20.14
C ARG A 355 8.85 3.85 -20.49
N GLY A 356 8.47 4.10 -21.74
CA GLY A 356 8.15 5.42 -22.25
C GLY A 356 6.87 6.01 -21.66
N GLN A 357 6.84 7.34 -21.62
CA GLN A 357 5.66 8.10 -21.19
C GLN A 357 4.51 8.02 -22.21
N GLY A 358 4.78 7.77 -23.49
CA GLY A 358 3.78 7.86 -24.56
C GLY A 358 3.36 9.32 -24.82
N GLU A 359 2.37 9.52 -25.69
CA GLU A 359 1.84 10.84 -25.99
C GLU A 359 1.01 11.39 -24.83
N LEU A 360 1.03 12.71 -24.66
CA LEU A 360 0.12 13.38 -23.74
C LEU A 360 -1.26 13.47 -24.40
N GLY A 361 -2.29 13.00 -23.70
CA GLY A 361 -3.66 13.05 -24.14
C GLY A 361 -4.64 13.37 -23.01
N GLY A 362 -5.92 13.13 -23.26
CA GLY A 362 -6.95 13.20 -22.23
C GLY A 362 -7.21 14.61 -21.70
N MET A 363 -7.65 14.68 -20.45
CA MET A 363 -8.02 15.92 -19.76
C MET A 363 -6.87 16.92 -19.67
N LEU A 364 -5.67 16.47 -19.30
CA LEU A 364 -4.51 17.35 -19.11
C LEU A 364 -4.10 18.02 -20.43
N GLN A 365 -4.17 17.30 -21.55
CA GLN A 365 -3.93 17.89 -22.87
C GLN A 365 -4.96 18.98 -23.21
N ARG A 366 -6.25 18.72 -23.00
CA ARG A 366 -7.32 19.71 -23.28
C ARG A 366 -7.25 20.93 -22.37
N LEU A 367 -6.74 20.76 -21.16
CA LEU A 367 -6.44 21.87 -20.25
C LEU A 367 -5.17 22.62 -20.64
N GLY A 368 -4.38 22.16 -21.61
CA GLY A 368 -3.18 22.84 -22.08
C GLY A 368 -1.95 22.62 -21.19
N TYR A 369 -1.88 21.49 -20.49
CA TYR A 369 -0.60 21.02 -19.94
C TYR A 369 0.31 20.52 -21.06
N THR A 370 1.62 20.57 -20.84
CA THR A 370 2.61 20.08 -21.79
C THR A 370 3.18 18.74 -21.36
N ARG A 371 3.77 18.00 -22.30
CA ARG A 371 4.29 16.65 -22.05
C ARG A 371 5.43 16.66 -21.02
N GLU A 372 6.19 17.74 -20.98
CA GLU A 372 7.37 17.91 -20.11
C GLU A 372 6.96 18.05 -18.64
N ARG A 373 5.74 18.53 -18.37
CA ARG A 373 5.21 18.76 -17.02
C ARG A 373 4.27 17.66 -16.54
N VAL A 374 3.97 16.65 -17.35
CA VAL A 374 3.03 15.56 -16.99
C VAL A 374 3.77 14.23 -17.00
N HIS A 375 3.76 13.51 -15.88
CA HIS A 375 4.42 12.22 -15.75
C HIS A 375 3.43 11.14 -15.29
N LYS A 376 3.39 10.04 -16.04
CA LYS A 376 2.60 8.83 -15.82
C LYS A 376 3.50 7.79 -15.17
N LEU A 377 3.14 7.36 -13.96
CA LEU A 377 3.96 6.47 -13.11
C LEU A 377 3.75 4.99 -13.41
#